data_AF-A0A1V5WIV7-F1
#
_entry.id   AF-A0A1V5WIV7-F1
#
_cell.length_a   1.000
_cell.length_b   1.000
_cell.length_c   1.000
_cell.angle_alpha   90.00
_cell.angle_beta   90.00
_cell.angle_gamma   90.00
#
_symmetry.space_group_name_H-M   'P 1'
#
loop_
_entity.id
_entity.type
_entity.pdbx_description
1 polymer ?
#
loop_
_entity_poly.entity_id
_entity_poly.type
_entity_poly.pdbx_seq_one_letter_code
_entity_poly.pdbx_strand_id
1 'polypeptide(L)'
;MNTNELSAALRKKVLRFQQEEVTNEAIYRKLSLRLPDAENAKIVGRIADEEKKHAERWQAVTGIVMKPSGFKVWVFFLIARFLGLTFAIKKLENGESEAQDGYGTVKKEFPDVQKIIDEEKVHENLLINLVDEERLKYAGSIVLGLNDALVELTGALAGFTFAFQNTRLVAMTGLITGISAAFSMASSEYLSQRSEGDGSVSPTKSAMYTGVAYIFTVIMLVLPFFLVSHFMVALALTLVIVILIILGFNYYLCTAKDLSFKKHFTEMLLLSLGVTVISFGVGIAVKHFLGIEI
;
A
#
# COMPACT_ATOMS: atom_id res chain seq x y z
N MET A 1 -21.95 11.54 -36.15
CA MET A 1 -23.20 11.58 -35.36
C MET A 1 -23.34 12.98 -34.78
N ASN A 2 -24.50 13.61 -34.96
CA ASN A 2 -24.79 14.91 -34.36
C ASN A 2 -24.91 14.76 -32.83
N THR A 3 -24.30 15.68 -32.10
CA THR A 3 -24.13 15.65 -30.63
C THR A 3 -25.43 15.81 -29.83
N ASN A 4 -26.56 16.07 -30.49
CA ASN A 4 -27.87 16.32 -29.88
C ASN A 4 -28.76 15.08 -29.71
N GLU A 5 -28.33 13.88 -30.11
CA GLU A 5 -29.13 12.64 -30.02
C GLU A 5 -28.68 11.67 -28.91
N LEU A 6 -27.62 12.00 -28.15
CA LEU A 6 -27.22 11.16 -27.02
C LEU A 6 -28.24 11.26 -25.87
N SER A 7 -28.72 10.12 -25.39
CA SER A 7 -29.51 10.07 -24.16
C SER A 7 -28.77 10.74 -22.99
N ALA A 8 -29.48 11.40 -22.08
CA ALA A 8 -28.85 12.11 -20.95
C ALA A 8 -27.93 11.20 -20.11
N ALA A 9 -28.30 9.92 -19.97
CA ALA A 9 -27.50 8.91 -19.28
C ALA A 9 -26.18 8.61 -20.01
N LEU A 10 -26.22 8.48 -21.34
CA LEU A 10 -25.04 8.25 -22.15
C LEU A 10 -24.12 9.47 -22.20
N ARG A 11 -24.68 10.67 -22.35
CA ARG A 11 -23.91 11.91 -22.30
C ARG A 11 -23.15 12.04 -20.98
N LYS A 12 -23.78 11.72 -19.85
CA LYS A 12 -23.11 11.71 -18.54
C LYS A 12 -21.95 10.70 -18.47
N LYS A 13 -22.11 9.51 -19.06
CA LYS A 13 -21.03 8.51 -19.14
C LYS A 13 -19.86 9.01 -19.99
N VAL A 14 -20.14 9.52 -21.19
CA VAL A 14 -19.11 10.03 -22.10
C VAL A 14 -18.34 11.21 -21.49
N LEU A 15 -19.03 12.11 -20.78
CA LEU A 15 -18.38 13.19 -20.03
C LEU A 15 -17.48 12.67 -18.90
N ARG A 16 -17.87 11.57 -18.24
CA ARG A 16 -17.04 10.93 -17.21
C ARG A 16 -15.77 10.34 -17.83
N PHE A 17 -15.91 9.60 -18.93
CA PHE A 17 -14.78 9.04 -19.68
C PHE A 17 -13.83 10.15 -20.11
N GLN A 18 -14.32 11.20 -20.76
CA GLN A 18 -13.50 12.34 -21.13
C GLN A 18 -12.74 12.95 -19.94
N GLN A 19 -13.39 13.08 -18.78
CA GLN A 19 -12.76 13.63 -17.59
C GLN A 19 -11.67 12.71 -17.02
N GLU A 20 -11.85 11.40 -17.11
CA GLU A 20 -10.89 10.37 -16.73
C GLU A 20 -9.65 10.48 -17.63
N GLU A 21 -9.82 10.37 -18.95
CA GLU A 21 -8.73 10.51 -19.95
C GLU A 21 -7.91 11.80 -19.78
N VAL A 22 -8.59 12.96 -19.64
CA VAL A 22 -7.90 14.25 -19.43
C VAL A 22 -7.13 14.27 -18.11
N THR A 23 -7.63 13.59 -17.07
CA THR A 23 -6.94 13.52 -15.78
C THR A 23 -5.77 12.56 -15.83
N ASN A 24 -5.92 11.42 -16.49
CA ASN A 24 -4.90 10.38 -16.64
C ASN A 24 -3.72 10.89 -17.46
N GLU A 25 -3.96 11.59 -18.58
CA GLU A 25 -2.94 12.31 -19.34
C GLU A 25 -2.07 13.17 -18.43
N ALA A 26 -2.71 14.01 -17.60
CA ALA A 26 -2.01 14.93 -16.71
C ALA A 26 -1.24 14.19 -15.60
N ILE A 27 -1.75 13.06 -15.11
CA ILE A 27 -1.06 12.21 -14.14
C ILE A 27 0.18 11.59 -14.80
N TYR A 28 0.02 10.86 -15.91
CA TYR A 28 1.13 10.22 -16.62
C TYR A 28 2.19 11.23 -17.07
N ARG A 29 1.78 12.40 -17.57
CA ARG A 29 2.71 13.49 -17.91
C ARG A 29 3.52 13.93 -16.70
N LYS A 30 2.88 14.11 -15.55
CA LYS A 30 3.57 14.55 -14.33
C LYS A 30 4.48 13.48 -13.75
N LEU A 31 4.10 12.21 -13.88
CA LEU A 31 4.90 11.06 -13.45
C LEU A 31 6.12 10.83 -14.35
N SER A 32 5.96 10.91 -15.68
CA SER A 32 7.06 10.75 -16.65
C SER A 32 8.20 11.75 -16.44
N LEU A 33 7.88 13.00 -16.09
CA LEU A 33 8.89 14.04 -15.80
C LEU A 33 9.69 13.81 -14.51
N ARG A 34 9.28 12.86 -13.66
CA ARG A 34 9.89 12.56 -12.35
C ARG A 34 10.54 11.19 -12.30
N LEU A 35 10.43 10.42 -13.37
CA LEU A 35 11.03 9.10 -13.49
C LEU A 35 12.56 9.22 -13.58
N PRO A 36 13.32 8.53 -12.70
CA PRO A 36 14.78 8.58 -12.74
C PRO A 36 15.35 7.84 -13.95
N ASP A 37 14.66 6.81 -14.42
CA ASP A 37 15.03 6.04 -15.61
C ASP A 37 14.46 6.70 -16.86
N ALA A 38 15.35 7.02 -17.82
CA ALA A 38 15.00 7.74 -19.02
C ALA A 38 14.18 6.90 -20.02
N GLU A 39 14.33 5.58 -20.04
CA GLU A 39 13.53 4.69 -20.89
C GLU A 39 12.10 4.59 -20.32
N ASN A 40 11.98 4.37 -19.01
CA ASN A 40 10.68 4.34 -18.33
C ASN A 40 9.96 5.68 -18.48
N ALA A 41 10.67 6.80 -18.36
CA ALA A 41 10.11 8.14 -18.55
C ALA A 41 9.52 8.32 -19.95
N LYS A 42 10.19 7.81 -20.99
CA LYS A 42 9.67 7.83 -22.36
C LYS A 42 8.42 6.98 -22.50
N ILE A 43 8.38 5.78 -21.91
CA ILE A 43 7.22 4.88 -22.00
C ILE A 43 6.00 5.55 -21.35
N VAL A 44 6.13 6.04 -20.12
CA VAL A 44 5.02 6.74 -19.43
C VAL A 44 4.65 8.05 -20.15
N GLY A 45 5.61 8.73 -20.76
CA GLY A 45 5.35 9.92 -21.57
C GLY A 45 4.56 9.62 -22.84
N ARG A 46 4.80 8.46 -23.48
CA ARG A 46 4.05 7.99 -24.65
C ARG A 46 2.62 7.63 -24.29
N ILE A 47 2.41 6.95 -23.15
CA ILE A 47 1.06 6.66 -22.64
C ILE A 47 0.30 7.97 -22.43
N ALA A 48 0.92 8.99 -21.81
CA ALA A 48 0.30 10.31 -21.70
C ALA A 48 -0.09 10.92 -23.07
N ASP A 49 0.74 10.74 -24.11
CA ASP A 49 0.40 11.20 -25.46
C ASP A 49 -0.78 10.43 -26.08
N GLU A 50 -0.99 9.17 -25.68
CA GLU A 50 -2.10 8.30 -26.13
C GLU A 50 -3.41 8.66 -25.42
N GLU A 51 -3.39 8.80 -24.10
CA GLU A 51 -4.53 9.32 -23.29
C GLU A 51 -5.02 10.68 -23.81
N LYS A 52 -4.08 11.54 -24.24
CA LYS A 52 -4.44 12.83 -24.83
C LYS A 52 -5.29 12.65 -26.09
N LYS A 53 -4.97 11.68 -26.95
CA LYS A 53 -5.73 11.39 -28.17
C LYS A 53 -7.11 10.83 -27.83
N HIS A 54 -7.21 10.00 -26.79
CA HIS A 54 -8.50 9.50 -26.29
C HIS A 54 -9.37 10.62 -25.73
N ALA A 55 -8.79 11.52 -24.93
CA ALA A 55 -9.45 12.73 -24.45
C ALA A 55 -9.94 13.63 -25.61
N GLU A 56 -9.10 13.85 -26.63
CA GLU A 56 -9.45 14.61 -27.84
C GLU A 56 -10.58 13.93 -28.63
N ARG A 57 -10.57 12.59 -28.70
CA ARG A 57 -11.63 11.81 -29.35
C ARG A 57 -12.96 12.00 -28.64
N TRP A 58 -12.99 11.93 -27.31
CA TRP A 58 -14.20 12.17 -26.53
C TRP A 58 -14.64 13.62 -26.59
N GLN A 59 -13.71 14.57 -26.60
CA GLN A 59 -14.01 15.99 -26.84
C GLN A 59 -14.71 16.21 -28.18
N ALA A 60 -14.32 15.48 -29.24
CA ALA A 60 -15.01 15.55 -30.53
C ALA A 60 -16.46 15.03 -30.46
N VAL A 61 -16.79 14.13 -29.52
CA VAL A 61 -18.16 13.64 -29.27
C VAL A 61 -18.94 14.60 -28.36
N THR A 62 -18.32 15.14 -27.32
CA THR A 62 -19.02 15.97 -26.32
C THR A 62 -19.12 17.43 -26.71
N GLY A 63 -18.21 17.91 -27.56
CA GLY A 63 -18.03 19.32 -27.91
C GLY A 63 -17.50 20.19 -26.76
N ILE A 64 -17.07 19.60 -25.64
CA ILE A 64 -16.68 20.34 -24.43
C ILE A 64 -15.19 20.16 -24.18
N VAL A 65 -14.44 21.24 -23.97
CA VAL A 65 -13.05 21.19 -23.52
C VAL A 65 -13.04 20.99 -21.99
N MET A 66 -12.57 19.84 -21.53
CA MET A 66 -12.41 19.56 -20.10
C MET A 66 -11.01 19.92 -19.60
N LYS A 67 -10.90 20.22 -18.30
CA LYS A 67 -9.62 20.41 -17.61
C LYS A 67 -9.35 19.25 -16.68
N PRO A 68 -8.08 18.87 -16.45
CA PRO A 68 -7.74 17.79 -15.54
C PRO A 68 -8.13 18.12 -14.11
N SER A 69 -8.50 17.11 -13.34
CA SER A 69 -8.72 17.27 -11.90
C SER A 69 -7.39 17.49 -11.18
N GLY A 70 -7.06 18.76 -10.90
CA GLY A 70 -5.82 19.13 -10.23
C GLY A 70 -5.63 18.44 -8.86
N PHE A 71 -6.73 18.19 -8.13
CA PHE A 71 -6.69 17.43 -6.88
C PHE A 71 -6.26 15.98 -7.09
N LYS A 72 -6.87 15.26 -8.05
CA LYS A 72 -6.46 13.88 -8.37
C LYS A 72 -4.99 13.82 -8.81
N VAL A 73 -4.57 14.73 -9.70
CA VAL A 73 -3.18 14.84 -10.16
C VAL A 73 -2.22 15.07 -8.99
N TRP A 74 -2.60 15.89 -8.01
CA TRP A 74 -1.81 16.12 -6.82
C TRP A 74 -1.76 14.88 -5.90
N VAL A 75 -2.88 14.19 -5.70
CA VAL A 75 -2.94 12.95 -4.90
C VAL A 75 -2.05 11.87 -5.50
N PHE A 76 -2.18 11.56 -6.79
CA PHE A 76 -1.35 10.55 -7.44
C PHE A 76 0.14 10.92 -7.44
N PHE A 77 0.44 12.21 -7.55
CA PHE A 77 1.80 12.70 -7.35
C PHE A 77 2.34 12.42 -5.95
N LEU A 78 1.55 12.63 -4.89
CA LEU A 78 1.96 12.28 -3.53
C LEU A 78 2.12 10.78 -3.36
N ILE A 79 1.20 9.98 -3.90
CA ILE A 79 1.26 8.52 -3.87
C ILE A 79 2.57 8.05 -4.52
N ALA A 80 2.90 8.54 -5.72
CA ALA A 80 4.15 8.20 -6.38
C ALA A 80 5.38 8.60 -5.55
N ARG A 81 5.34 9.78 -4.90
CA ARG A 81 6.45 10.29 -4.09
C ARG A 81 6.72 9.48 -2.82
N PHE A 82 5.67 9.02 -2.15
CA PHE A 82 5.75 8.36 -0.85
C PHE A 82 5.70 6.84 -0.95
N LEU A 83 4.74 6.30 -1.71
CA LEU A 83 4.49 4.86 -1.84
C LEU A 83 5.25 4.22 -3.01
N GLY A 84 5.78 5.02 -3.94
CA GLY A 84 6.46 4.53 -5.15
C GLY A 84 5.62 4.70 -6.39
N LEU A 85 6.28 4.81 -7.53
CA LEU A 85 5.64 5.02 -8.82
C LEU A 85 4.84 3.79 -9.25
N THR A 86 5.39 2.58 -9.07
CA THR A 86 4.68 1.32 -9.34
C THR A 86 3.31 1.31 -8.67
N PHE A 87 3.28 1.65 -7.38
CA PHE A 87 2.04 1.66 -6.62
C PHE A 87 1.07 2.72 -7.14
N ALA A 88 1.58 3.90 -7.50
CA ALA A 88 0.76 4.96 -8.08
C ALA A 88 0.16 4.55 -9.43
N ILE A 89 0.94 3.93 -10.30
CA ILE A 89 0.51 3.45 -11.62
C ILE A 89 -0.50 2.32 -11.46
N LYS A 90 -0.18 1.26 -10.69
CA LYS A 90 -1.14 0.16 -10.43
C LYS A 90 -2.47 0.65 -9.86
N LYS A 91 -2.42 1.64 -8.96
CA LYS A 91 -3.64 2.22 -8.39
C LYS A 91 -4.45 3.04 -9.42
N LEU A 92 -3.77 3.64 -10.40
CA LEU A 92 -4.41 4.36 -11.50
C LEU A 92 -5.09 3.37 -12.45
N GLU A 93 -4.36 2.35 -12.88
CA GLU A 93 -4.83 1.25 -13.75
C GLU A 93 -6.02 0.49 -13.16
N ASN A 94 -5.99 0.20 -11.86
CA ASN A 94 -7.15 -0.42 -11.18
C ASN A 94 -8.42 0.44 -11.30
N GLY A 95 -8.29 1.77 -11.36
CA GLY A 95 -9.41 2.68 -11.60
C GLY A 95 -9.84 2.71 -13.07
N GLU A 96 -8.91 2.53 -14.01
CA GLU A 96 -9.18 2.47 -15.45
C GLU A 96 -9.86 1.16 -15.85
N SER A 97 -9.49 0.03 -15.25
CA SER A 97 -10.16 -1.27 -15.45
C SER A 97 -11.66 -1.19 -15.11
N GLU A 98 -12.03 -0.53 -14.01
CA GLU A 98 -13.43 -0.24 -13.65
C GLU A 98 -14.12 0.67 -14.69
N ALA A 99 -13.37 1.53 -15.37
CA ALA A 99 -13.87 2.38 -16.46
C ALA A 99 -14.01 1.62 -17.79
N GLN A 100 -13.15 0.65 -18.09
CA GLN A 100 -13.23 -0.24 -19.26
C GLN A 100 -14.51 -1.08 -19.29
N ASP A 101 -14.95 -1.58 -18.14
CA ASP A 101 -16.28 -2.20 -18.00
C ASP A 101 -17.39 -1.23 -18.43
N GLY A 102 -17.20 0.06 -18.14
CA GLY A 102 -18.04 1.16 -18.60
C GLY A 102 -17.99 1.33 -20.13
N TYR A 103 -16.80 1.28 -20.75
CA TYR A 103 -16.63 1.41 -22.20
C TYR A 103 -17.35 0.30 -22.98
N GLY A 104 -17.37 -0.93 -22.44
CA GLY A 104 -18.16 -2.04 -22.98
C GLY A 104 -19.65 -1.71 -23.14
N THR A 105 -20.20 -0.86 -22.26
CA THR A 105 -21.62 -0.47 -22.33
C THR A 105 -21.94 0.52 -23.44
N VAL A 106 -20.95 1.26 -23.97
CA VAL A 106 -21.14 2.26 -25.03
C VAL A 106 -20.65 1.79 -26.40
N LYS A 107 -20.03 0.61 -26.46
CA LYS A 107 -19.52 -0.03 -27.69
C LYS A 107 -20.56 -0.17 -28.80
N LYS A 108 -21.84 -0.34 -28.46
CA LYS A 108 -22.94 -0.43 -29.44
C LYS A 108 -23.15 0.88 -30.21
N GLU A 109 -22.84 2.01 -29.58
CA GLU A 109 -23.07 3.35 -30.14
C GLU A 109 -21.79 3.94 -30.74
N PHE A 110 -20.62 3.50 -30.24
CA PHE A 110 -19.31 3.93 -30.70
C PHE A 110 -18.42 2.70 -30.97
N PRO A 111 -18.46 2.12 -32.19
CA PRO A 111 -17.67 0.94 -32.54
C PRO A 111 -16.15 1.15 -32.43
N ASP A 112 -15.71 2.40 -32.60
CA ASP A 112 -14.31 2.84 -32.50
C ASP A 112 -13.75 2.78 -31.07
N VAL A 113 -14.60 2.69 -30.05
CA VAL A 113 -14.18 2.50 -28.64
C VAL A 113 -13.46 1.17 -28.44
N GLN A 114 -13.69 0.17 -29.30
CA GLN A 114 -12.93 -1.08 -29.23
C GLN A 114 -11.42 -0.82 -29.36
N LYS A 115 -11.02 0.15 -30.18
CA LYS A 115 -9.61 0.50 -30.34
C LYS A 115 -9.02 1.08 -29.06
N ILE A 116 -9.77 1.93 -28.35
CA ILE A 116 -9.36 2.49 -27.06
C ILE A 116 -9.17 1.35 -26.05
N ILE A 117 -10.16 0.44 -25.93
CA ILE A 117 -10.06 -0.73 -25.04
C ILE A 117 -8.82 -1.59 -25.33
N ASP A 118 -8.49 -1.79 -26.61
CA ASP A 118 -7.32 -2.58 -27.01
C ASP A 118 -6.00 -1.83 -26.73
N GLU A 119 -5.98 -0.51 -26.93
CA GLU A 119 -4.84 0.37 -26.57
C GLU A 119 -4.61 0.38 -25.05
N GLU A 120 -5.66 0.48 -24.23
CA GLU A 120 -5.57 0.44 -22.76
C GLU A 120 -4.95 -0.87 -22.25
N LYS A 121 -5.32 -2.01 -22.83
CA LYS A 121 -4.69 -3.28 -22.47
C LYS A 121 -3.20 -3.30 -22.79
N VAL A 122 -2.77 -2.59 -23.82
CA VAL A 122 -1.35 -2.45 -24.16
C VAL A 122 -0.67 -1.53 -23.14
N HIS A 123 -1.31 -0.44 -22.72
CA HIS A 123 -0.81 0.44 -21.66
C HIS A 123 -0.56 -0.36 -20.37
N GLU A 124 -1.55 -1.11 -19.90
CA GLU A 124 -1.47 -1.95 -18.69
C GLU A 124 -0.25 -2.90 -18.76
N ASN A 125 -0.09 -3.61 -19.88
CA ASN A 125 1.01 -4.55 -20.08
C ASN A 125 2.38 -3.86 -20.12
N LEU A 126 2.48 -2.69 -20.77
CA LEU A 126 3.72 -1.91 -20.78
C LEU A 126 4.07 -1.44 -19.37
N LEU A 127 3.08 -1.00 -18.61
CA LEU A 127 3.25 -0.53 -17.25
C LEU A 127 3.66 -1.65 -16.29
N ILE A 128 3.11 -2.85 -16.42
CA ILE A 128 3.56 -4.04 -15.65
C ILE A 128 5.05 -4.31 -15.87
N ASN A 129 5.57 -4.11 -17.07
CA ASN A 129 7.00 -4.33 -17.37
C ASN A 129 7.91 -3.21 -16.84
N LEU A 130 7.37 -2.03 -16.51
CA LEU A 130 8.11 -0.92 -15.88
C LEU A 130 8.32 -1.10 -14.37
N VAL A 131 7.62 -2.08 -13.77
CA VAL A 131 7.48 -2.27 -12.31
C VAL A 131 8.70 -2.98 -11.68
N ASP A 132 9.89 -2.77 -12.22
CA ASP A 132 11.15 -3.23 -11.59
C ASP A 132 11.63 -2.25 -10.50
N GLU A 133 10.70 -1.85 -9.61
CA GLU A 133 11.02 -0.93 -8.53
C GLU A 133 11.78 -1.63 -7.40
N GLU A 134 12.89 -1.04 -6.99
CA GLU A 134 13.68 -1.46 -5.83
C GLU A 134 12.78 -1.69 -4.59
N ARG A 135 11.82 -0.80 -4.35
CA ARG A 135 10.87 -0.92 -3.22
C ARG A 135 9.94 -2.12 -3.33
N LEU A 136 9.56 -2.52 -4.54
CA LEU A 136 8.75 -3.73 -4.76
C LEU A 136 9.60 -4.99 -4.58
N LYS A 137 10.86 -4.96 -5.03
CA LYS A 137 11.83 -6.06 -4.81
C LYS A 137 12.02 -6.32 -3.32
N TYR A 138 12.24 -5.28 -2.52
CA TYR A 138 12.41 -5.41 -1.06
C TYR A 138 11.10 -5.36 -0.28
N ALA A 139 9.93 -5.29 -0.94
CA ALA A 139 8.65 -5.30 -0.25
C ALA A 139 8.52 -6.56 0.61
N GLY A 140 9.03 -7.71 0.16
CA GLY A 140 9.06 -8.94 0.96
C GLY A 140 9.78 -8.78 2.31
N SER A 141 10.98 -8.20 2.31
CA SER A 141 11.75 -7.96 3.54
C SER A 141 11.06 -6.92 4.46
N ILE A 142 10.42 -5.90 3.89
CA ILE A 142 9.58 -4.95 4.66
C ILE A 142 8.38 -5.66 5.29
N VAL A 143 7.64 -6.48 4.52
CA VAL A 143 6.50 -7.29 4.98
C VAL A 143 6.93 -8.14 6.15
N LEU A 144 8.05 -8.84 6.00
CA LEU A 144 8.57 -9.77 6.98
C LEU A 144 8.83 -9.03 8.32
N GLY A 145 9.60 -7.93 8.27
CA GLY A 145 9.91 -7.12 9.46
C GLY A 145 8.68 -6.54 10.16
N LEU A 146 7.72 -6.03 9.40
CA LEU A 146 6.48 -5.47 9.94
C LEU A 146 5.60 -6.54 10.59
N ASN A 147 5.37 -7.65 9.89
CA ASN A 147 4.46 -8.70 10.36
C ASN A 147 4.97 -9.38 11.63
N ASP A 148 6.27 -9.65 11.70
CA ASP A 148 6.89 -10.27 12.88
C ASP A 148 6.82 -9.34 14.09
N ALA A 149 7.19 -8.06 13.91
CA ALA A 149 7.07 -7.04 14.96
C ALA A 149 5.63 -6.88 15.46
N LEU A 150 4.64 -6.89 14.55
CA LEU A 150 3.24 -6.77 14.92
C LEU A 150 2.77 -7.96 15.76
N VAL A 151 3.13 -9.19 15.40
CA VAL A 151 2.68 -10.39 16.12
C VAL A 151 3.42 -10.53 17.45
N GLU A 152 4.76 -10.48 17.42
CA GLU A 152 5.62 -10.68 18.58
C GLU A 152 5.43 -9.57 19.63
N LEU A 153 5.57 -8.30 19.22
CA LEU A 153 5.58 -7.18 20.16
C LEU A 153 4.18 -6.90 20.72
N THR A 154 3.11 -7.14 19.95
CA THR A 154 1.75 -6.99 20.49
C THR A 154 1.49 -8.00 21.60
N GLY A 155 1.91 -9.26 21.41
CA GLY A 155 1.84 -10.29 22.45
C GLY A 155 2.66 -9.91 23.69
N ALA A 156 3.90 -9.49 23.49
CA ALA A 156 4.79 -9.06 24.58
C ALA A 156 4.23 -7.86 25.35
N LEU A 157 3.81 -6.80 24.65
CA LEU A 157 3.23 -5.60 25.25
C LEU A 157 1.94 -5.91 26.01
N ALA A 158 1.08 -6.80 25.49
CA ALA A 158 -0.09 -7.25 26.23
C ALA A 158 0.31 -7.98 27.52
N GLY A 159 1.26 -8.91 27.47
CA GLY A 159 1.78 -9.59 28.66
C GLY A 159 2.37 -8.61 29.69
N PHE A 160 3.27 -7.71 29.25
CA PHE A 160 3.89 -6.68 30.09
C PHE A 160 2.87 -5.74 30.73
N THR A 161 1.86 -5.33 29.95
CA THR A 161 0.80 -4.42 30.41
C THR A 161 0.12 -4.96 31.66
N PHE A 162 -0.16 -6.26 31.71
CA PHE A 162 -0.82 -6.86 32.86
C PHE A 162 0.14 -7.28 33.96
N ALA A 163 1.35 -7.72 33.61
CA ALA A 163 2.38 -8.04 34.59
C ALA A 163 2.73 -6.80 35.42
N PHE A 164 3.07 -5.70 34.74
CA PHE A 164 3.62 -4.50 35.38
C PHE A 164 2.57 -3.46 35.77
N GLN A 165 1.45 -3.36 35.03
CA GLN A 165 0.41 -2.33 35.22
C GLN A 165 0.92 -0.88 35.24
N ASN A 166 2.15 -0.67 34.75
CA ASN A 166 2.84 0.61 34.75
C ASN A 166 3.30 0.93 33.32
N THR A 167 2.75 1.99 32.75
CA THR A 167 2.98 2.31 31.34
C THR A 167 4.44 2.61 31.01
N ARG A 168 5.19 3.22 31.93
CA ARG A 168 6.62 3.51 31.72
C ARG A 168 7.47 2.25 31.72
N LEU A 169 7.20 1.33 32.65
CA LEU A 169 7.90 0.02 32.67
C LEU A 169 7.60 -0.76 31.38
N VAL A 170 6.32 -0.82 30.98
CA VAL A 170 5.91 -1.48 29.74
C VAL A 170 6.60 -0.85 28.52
N ALA A 171 6.66 0.47 28.45
CA ALA A 171 7.29 1.18 27.35
C ALA A 171 8.80 0.91 27.28
N MET A 172 9.50 0.97 28.42
CA MET A 172 10.94 0.71 28.47
C MET A 172 11.26 -0.73 28.08
N THR A 173 10.56 -1.70 28.67
CA THR A 173 10.75 -3.12 28.33
C THR A 173 10.39 -3.39 26.87
N GLY A 174 9.28 -2.84 26.38
CA GLY A 174 8.84 -2.96 24.99
C GLY A 174 9.85 -2.39 23.99
N LEU A 175 10.45 -1.22 24.26
CA LEU A 175 11.50 -0.65 23.41
C LEU A 175 12.75 -1.51 23.40
N ILE A 176 13.23 -1.95 24.57
CA ILE A 176 14.46 -2.75 24.68
C ILE A 176 14.28 -4.08 23.95
N THR A 177 13.18 -4.80 24.25
CA THR A 177 12.85 -6.07 23.60
C THR A 177 12.66 -5.88 22.09
N GLY A 178 11.85 -4.89 21.68
CA GLY A 178 11.55 -4.66 20.27
C GLY A 178 12.75 -4.24 19.43
N ILE A 179 13.63 -3.36 19.95
CA ILE A 179 14.85 -2.95 19.23
C ILE A 179 15.84 -4.13 19.15
N SER A 180 15.98 -4.92 20.22
CA SER A 180 16.82 -6.12 20.20
C SER A 180 16.32 -7.14 19.18
N ALA A 181 15.00 -7.37 19.13
CA ALA A 181 14.36 -8.24 18.16
C ALA A 181 14.56 -7.73 16.73
N ALA A 182 14.44 -6.41 16.49
CA ALA A 182 14.69 -5.81 15.18
C ALA A 182 16.10 -6.07 14.65
N PHE A 183 17.13 -5.92 15.49
CA PHE A 183 18.51 -6.24 15.10
C PHE A 183 18.72 -7.73 14.84
N SER A 184 18.11 -8.58 15.67
CA SER A 184 18.12 -10.04 15.46
C SER A 184 17.50 -10.40 14.11
N MET A 185 16.30 -9.87 13.82
CA MET A 185 15.59 -10.16 12.58
C MET A 185 16.31 -9.62 11.34
N ALA A 186 16.88 -8.40 11.42
CA ALA A 186 17.71 -7.86 10.34
C ALA A 186 18.94 -8.74 10.07
N SER A 187 19.57 -9.26 11.12
CA SER A 187 20.71 -10.18 11.01
C SER A 187 20.29 -11.52 10.37
N SER A 188 19.14 -12.06 10.78
CA SER A 188 18.58 -13.29 10.20
C SER A 188 18.23 -13.14 8.72
N GLU A 189 17.62 -12.01 8.33
CA GLU A 189 17.33 -11.72 6.93
C GLU A 189 18.62 -11.57 6.10
N TYR A 190 19.65 -10.90 6.64
CA TYR A 190 20.95 -10.81 5.97
C TYR A 190 21.53 -12.21 5.68
N LEU A 191 21.52 -13.09 6.69
CA LEU A 191 22.07 -14.43 6.57
C LEU A 191 21.26 -15.31 5.63
N SER A 192 19.93 -15.25 5.69
CA SER A 192 19.04 -15.98 4.78
C SER A 192 19.27 -15.54 3.33
N GLN A 193 19.24 -14.23 3.04
CA GLN A 193 19.44 -13.73 1.68
C GLN A 193 20.85 -13.98 1.14
N ARG A 194 21.85 -14.04 2.02
CA ARG A 194 23.22 -14.38 1.63
C ARG A 194 23.41 -15.87 1.33
N SER A 195 22.64 -16.74 1.97
CA SER A 195 22.84 -18.20 1.91
C SER A 195 21.86 -18.90 0.95
N GLU A 196 20.64 -18.39 0.86
CA GLU A 196 19.50 -18.99 0.15
C GLU A 196 18.93 -18.05 -0.92
N GLY A 197 19.39 -16.80 -0.98
CA GLY A 197 18.91 -15.82 -1.95
C GLY A 197 19.25 -16.21 -3.38
N ASP A 198 18.32 -15.96 -4.30
CA ASP A 198 18.48 -16.16 -5.75
C ASP A 198 19.34 -15.07 -6.44
N GLY A 199 19.90 -14.14 -5.66
CA GLY A 199 20.69 -13.00 -6.14
C GLY A 199 19.86 -11.84 -6.69
N SER A 200 18.52 -11.92 -6.68
CA SER A 200 17.64 -10.84 -7.15
C SER A 200 17.65 -9.60 -6.25
N VAL A 201 18.00 -9.80 -4.97
CA VAL A 201 18.04 -8.76 -3.93
C VAL A 201 19.38 -8.77 -3.21
N SER A 202 19.82 -7.59 -2.78
CA SER A 202 21.05 -7.44 -2.00
C SER A 202 20.79 -7.81 -0.54
N PRO A 203 21.56 -8.74 0.06
CA PRO A 203 21.35 -9.16 1.45
C PRO A 203 21.42 -8.01 2.46
N THR A 204 22.34 -7.04 2.25
CA THR A 204 22.49 -5.89 3.14
C THR A 204 21.28 -4.96 3.07
N LYS A 205 20.74 -4.74 1.86
CA LYS A 205 19.55 -3.91 1.67
C LYS A 205 18.32 -4.59 2.26
N SER A 206 18.13 -5.89 2.03
CA SER A 206 17.03 -6.66 2.62
C SER A 206 17.03 -6.55 4.14
N ALA A 207 18.17 -6.79 4.77
CA ALA A 207 18.34 -6.65 6.22
C ALA A 207 18.02 -5.24 6.73
N MET A 208 18.48 -4.20 6.01
CA MET A 208 18.20 -2.81 6.37
C MET A 208 16.70 -2.49 6.27
N TYR A 209 16.03 -2.92 5.20
CA TYR A 209 14.60 -2.73 5.04
C TYR A 209 13.79 -3.45 6.14
N THR A 210 14.15 -4.70 6.45
CA THR A 210 13.55 -5.46 7.56
C THR A 210 13.74 -4.74 8.90
N GLY A 211 14.97 -4.37 9.24
CA GLY A 211 15.28 -3.73 10.52
C GLY A 211 14.61 -2.37 10.69
N VAL A 212 14.60 -1.53 9.65
CA VAL A 212 13.93 -0.23 9.68
C VAL A 212 12.41 -0.39 9.82
N ALA A 213 11.79 -1.31 9.07
CA ALA A 213 10.37 -1.58 9.16
C ALA A 213 9.99 -2.08 10.58
N TYR A 214 10.82 -2.96 11.15
CA TYR A 214 10.63 -3.47 12.50
C TYR A 214 10.73 -2.35 13.54
N ILE A 215 11.82 -1.56 13.54
CA ILE A 215 12.02 -0.46 14.49
C ILE A 215 10.89 0.57 14.41
N PHE A 216 10.47 0.92 13.20
CA PHE A 216 9.35 1.83 12.99
C PHE A 216 8.06 1.29 13.65
N THR A 217 7.78 0.01 13.47
CA THR A 217 6.65 -0.67 14.09
C THR A 217 6.76 -0.65 15.62
N VAL A 218 7.93 -0.98 16.17
CA VAL A 218 8.19 -0.93 17.63
C VAL A 218 7.88 0.45 18.20
N ILE A 219 8.37 1.51 17.55
CA ILE A 219 8.12 2.89 18.00
C ILE A 219 6.62 3.19 18.00
N MET A 220 5.91 2.84 16.92
CA MET A 220 4.46 3.07 16.83
C MET A 220 3.67 2.31 17.89
N LEU A 221 4.01 1.06 18.16
CA LEU A 221 3.31 0.21 19.13
C LEU A 221 3.55 0.63 20.57
N VAL A 222 4.75 1.12 20.88
CA VAL A 222 5.11 1.56 22.23
C VAL A 222 4.65 3.00 22.51
N LEU A 223 4.51 3.84 21.49
CA LEU A 223 4.14 5.26 21.64
C LEU A 223 2.94 5.52 22.57
N PRO A 224 1.82 4.77 22.51
CA PRO A 224 0.69 5.00 23.42
C PRO A 224 1.03 4.91 24.91
N PHE A 225 2.00 4.06 25.28
CA PHE A 225 2.45 3.89 26.66
C PHE A 225 3.28 5.08 27.18
N PHE A 226 3.82 5.91 26.29
CA PHE A 226 4.43 7.20 26.68
C PHE A 226 3.40 8.32 26.81
N LEU A 227 2.33 8.27 26.03
CA LEU A 227 1.34 9.36 25.93
C LEU A 227 0.24 9.26 26.99
N VAL A 228 -0.09 8.05 27.45
CA VAL A 228 -1.23 7.79 28.34
C VAL A 228 -0.76 7.17 29.65
N SER A 229 -1.32 7.63 30.77
CA SER A 229 -0.99 7.11 32.10
C SER A 229 -1.70 5.80 32.44
N HIS A 230 -2.90 5.58 31.90
CA HIS A 230 -3.69 4.39 32.20
C HIS A 230 -3.31 3.22 31.27
N PHE A 231 -2.74 2.16 31.85
CA PHE A 231 -2.16 1.03 31.12
C PHE A 231 -3.14 0.30 30.19
N MET A 232 -4.39 0.09 30.59
CA MET A 232 -5.40 -0.51 29.70
C MET A 232 -5.78 0.37 28.52
N VAL A 233 -5.75 1.70 28.69
CA VAL A 233 -6.08 2.65 27.61
C VAL A 233 -4.91 2.68 26.62
N ALA A 234 -3.67 2.69 27.12
CA ALA A 234 -2.48 2.56 26.29
C ALA A 234 -2.52 1.28 25.45
N LEU A 235 -2.84 0.14 26.07
CA LEU A 235 -2.99 -1.13 25.34
C LEU A 235 -4.09 -1.09 24.29
N ALA A 236 -5.27 -0.54 24.61
CA ALA A 236 -6.36 -0.42 23.64
C ALA A 236 -5.95 0.44 22.42
N LEU A 237 -5.24 1.54 22.65
CA LEU A 237 -4.70 2.38 21.58
C LEU A 237 -3.64 1.64 20.76
N THR A 238 -2.74 0.89 21.40
CA THR A 238 -1.77 0.03 20.71
C THR A 238 -2.49 -0.98 19.80
N LEU A 239 -3.55 -1.64 20.26
CA LEU A 239 -4.32 -2.57 19.43
C LEU A 239 -5.01 -1.89 18.24
N VAL A 240 -5.50 -0.66 18.41
CA VAL A 240 -6.01 0.14 17.27
C VAL A 240 -4.89 0.43 16.27
N ILE A 241 -3.70 0.82 16.74
CA ILE A 241 -2.54 1.04 15.87
C ILE A 241 -2.16 -0.25 15.13
N VAL A 242 -2.14 -1.40 15.79
CA VAL A 242 -1.90 -2.71 15.14
C VAL A 242 -2.88 -2.93 14.00
N ILE A 243 -4.19 -2.75 14.23
CA ILE A 243 -5.22 -2.93 13.19
C ILE A 243 -5.00 -1.95 12.03
N LEU A 244 -4.68 -0.69 12.32
CA LEU A 244 -4.42 0.32 11.29
C LEU A 244 -3.18 0.01 10.45
N ILE A 245 -2.10 -0.46 11.09
CA ILE A 245 -0.88 -0.88 10.39
C ILE A 245 -1.20 -2.10 9.52
N ILE A 246 -1.87 -3.13 10.06
CA ILE A 246 -2.28 -4.33 9.30
C ILE A 246 -3.15 -3.93 8.10
N LEU A 247 -4.11 -3.00 8.28
CA LEU A 247 -4.98 -2.54 7.21
C LEU A 247 -4.21 -1.79 6.13
N GLY A 248 -3.45 -0.76 6.51
CA GLY A 248 -2.69 0.06 5.56
C GLY A 248 -1.65 -0.75 4.80
N PHE A 249 -0.98 -1.66 5.49
CA PHE A 249 0.04 -2.51 4.91
C PHE A 249 -0.53 -3.59 3.99
N ASN A 250 -1.58 -4.32 4.41
CA ASN A 250 -2.23 -5.29 3.52
C ASN A 250 -2.82 -4.62 2.29
N TYR A 251 -3.35 -3.40 2.43
CA TYR A 251 -3.81 -2.62 1.28
C TYR A 251 -2.66 -2.33 0.32
N TYR A 252 -1.52 -1.85 0.84
CA TYR A 252 -0.32 -1.64 0.02
C TYR A 252 0.13 -2.91 -0.70
N LEU A 253 0.31 -4.01 0.04
CA LEU A 253 0.81 -5.27 -0.50
C LEU A 253 -0.14 -5.87 -1.53
N CYS A 254 -1.45 -5.86 -1.26
CA CYS A 254 -2.44 -6.46 -2.15
C CYS A 254 -2.60 -5.65 -3.44
N THR A 255 -2.55 -4.32 -3.36
CA THR A 255 -2.52 -3.48 -4.57
C THR A 255 -1.20 -3.61 -5.33
N ALA A 256 -0.06 -3.77 -4.64
CA ALA A 256 1.23 -3.90 -5.31
C ALA A 256 1.44 -5.27 -5.97
N LYS A 257 0.93 -6.35 -5.37
CA LYS A 257 1.16 -7.75 -5.80
C LYS A 257 -0.08 -8.48 -6.34
N ASP A 258 -1.19 -7.78 -6.56
CA ASP A 258 -2.46 -8.34 -7.05
C ASP A 258 -2.98 -9.51 -6.21
N LEU A 259 -2.80 -9.40 -4.89
CA LEU A 259 -3.22 -10.41 -3.93
C LEU A 259 -4.64 -10.11 -3.41
N SER A 260 -5.33 -11.14 -2.94
CA SER A 260 -6.67 -10.98 -2.37
C SER A 260 -6.61 -10.31 -0.98
N PHE A 261 -7.00 -9.02 -0.91
CA PHE A 261 -6.98 -8.23 0.33
C PHE A 261 -7.67 -8.91 1.50
N LYS A 262 -8.91 -9.41 1.29
CA LYS A 262 -9.72 -10.00 2.37
C LYS A 262 -8.98 -11.15 3.04
N LYS A 263 -8.39 -12.05 2.27
CA LYS A 263 -7.70 -13.25 2.78
C LYS A 263 -6.49 -12.86 3.63
N HIS A 264 -5.57 -12.08 3.07
CA HIS A 264 -4.35 -11.66 3.77
C HIS A 264 -4.64 -10.83 5.02
N PHE A 265 -5.61 -9.92 4.94
CA PHE A 265 -6.05 -9.14 6.09
C PHE A 265 -6.59 -10.03 7.21
N THR A 266 -7.48 -10.96 6.89
CA THR A 266 -8.07 -11.85 7.90
C THR A 266 -7.05 -12.79 8.53
N GLU A 267 -6.13 -13.34 7.75
CA GLU A 267 -5.06 -14.22 8.25
C GLU A 267 -4.16 -13.47 9.23
N MET A 268 -3.66 -12.30 8.84
CA MET A 268 -2.79 -11.48 9.68
C MET A 268 -3.48 -10.99 10.95
N LEU A 269 -4.75 -10.57 10.84
CA LEU A 269 -5.53 -10.13 12.00
C LEU A 269 -5.75 -11.26 13.00
N LEU A 270 -6.12 -12.45 12.52
CA LEU A 270 -6.35 -13.63 13.38
C LEU A 270 -5.07 -14.09 14.07
N LEU A 271 -3.94 -14.14 13.36
CA LEU A 271 -2.65 -14.49 13.95
C LEU A 271 -2.23 -13.48 15.02
N SER A 272 -2.30 -12.18 14.72
CA SER A 272 -1.89 -11.12 15.63
C SER A 272 -2.75 -11.09 16.89
N LEU A 273 -4.09 -11.14 16.75
CA LEU A 273 -5.00 -11.15 17.89
C LEU A 273 -4.91 -12.47 18.67
N GLY A 274 -4.75 -13.60 17.98
CA GLY A 274 -4.59 -14.92 18.61
C GLY A 274 -3.35 -14.97 19.51
N VAL A 275 -2.19 -14.55 19.00
CA VAL A 275 -0.95 -14.48 19.79
C VAL A 275 -1.07 -13.49 20.94
N THR A 276 -1.78 -12.37 20.74
CA THR A 276 -2.05 -11.40 21.80
C THR A 276 -2.83 -12.03 22.96
N VAL A 277 -3.93 -12.74 22.67
CA VAL A 277 -4.75 -13.40 23.69
C VAL A 277 -3.95 -14.47 24.44
N ILE A 278 -3.17 -15.27 23.74
CA ILE A 278 -2.32 -16.31 24.36
C ILE A 278 -1.27 -15.66 25.26
N SER A 279 -0.54 -14.66 24.75
CA SER A 279 0.52 -13.97 25.50
C SER A 279 -0.02 -13.23 26.71
N PHE A 280 -1.23 -12.68 26.58
CA PHE A 280 -1.97 -12.09 27.68
C PHE A 280 -2.26 -13.12 28.78
N GLY A 281 -2.75 -14.32 28.42
CA GLY A 281 -2.95 -15.42 29.36
C GLY A 281 -1.66 -15.89 30.03
N VAL A 282 -0.55 -15.97 29.29
CA VAL A 282 0.78 -16.27 29.83
C VAL A 282 1.21 -15.20 30.85
N GLY A 283 1.00 -13.92 30.54
CA GLY A 283 1.30 -12.82 31.46
C GLY A 283 0.57 -12.94 32.80
N ILE A 284 -0.72 -13.31 32.76
CA ILE A 284 -1.51 -13.58 33.98
C ILE A 284 -0.90 -14.76 34.77
N ALA A 285 -0.61 -15.87 34.10
CA ALA A 285 -0.06 -17.06 34.75
C ALA A 285 1.27 -16.74 35.43
N VAL A 286 2.19 -16.07 34.73
CA VAL A 286 3.51 -15.68 35.26
C VAL A 286 3.37 -14.78 36.48
N LYS A 287 2.48 -13.78 36.45
CA LYS A 287 2.22 -12.91 37.60
C LYS A 287 1.72 -13.71 38.82
N HIS A 288 0.80 -14.64 38.60
CA HIS A 288 0.24 -15.46 39.67
C HIS A 288 1.27 -16.43 40.28
N PHE A 289 2.09 -17.10 39.45
CA PHE A 289 3.06 -18.09 39.92
C PHE A 289 4.32 -17.48 40.55
N LEU A 290 4.79 -16.33 40.07
CA LEU A 290 6.01 -15.71 40.60
C LEU A 290 5.76 -14.82 41.82
N GLY A 291 4.51 -14.57 42.21
CA GLY A 291 4.17 -13.75 43.38
C GLY A 291 4.67 -12.30 43.28
N ILE A 292 4.86 -11.81 42.05
CA ILE A 292 5.38 -10.46 41.80
C ILE A 292 4.21 -9.46 41.97
N GLU A 293 4.10 -8.89 43.16
CA GLU A 293 3.36 -7.65 43.39
C GLU A 293 4.29 -6.47 43.06
N ILE A 294 3.98 -5.75 41.97
CA ILE A 294 4.60 -4.45 41.62
C ILE A 294 3.55 -3.38 41.84
#